data_AF-A0A268TWJ1-F1
#
_entry.id   AF-A0A268TWJ1-F1
#
_cell.length_a   1.000
_cell.length_b   1.000
_cell.length_c   1.000
_cell.angle_alpha   90.00
_cell.angle_beta   90.00
_cell.angle_gamma   90.00
#
_symmetry.space_group_name_H-M   'P 1'
#
loop_
_entity.id
_entity.type
_entity.pdbx_description
1 polymer ?
#
loop_
_entity_poly.entity_id
_entity_poly.type
_entity_poly.pdbx_seq_one_letter_code
_entity_poly.pdbx_strand_id
1 'polypeptide(L)' 'MAGIAGIMMFFSSCASSVRYQKVYIPTQCQIQKQERPVKSGDLIKDLKAILIYTELIEKDLNFCRGE' A
#
# COMPACT_ATOMS: atom_id res chain seq x y z
N MET A 1 -41.79 17.71 -34.60
CA MET A 1 -41.05 17.99 -33.35
C MET A 1 -41.14 16.83 -32.36
N ALA A 2 -40.92 15.58 -32.81
CA ALA A 2 -40.99 14.39 -31.95
C ALA A 2 -39.77 13.45 -32.09
N GLY A 3 -38.91 13.66 -33.09
CA GLY A 3 -37.77 12.77 -33.38
C GLY A 3 -36.48 13.07 -32.61
N ILE A 4 -36.33 14.27 -32.03
CA ILE A 4 -35.07 14.68 -31.39
C ILE A 4 -35.04 14.31 -29.89
N ALA A 5 -36.20 14.22 -29.24
CA ALA A 5 -36.30 13.95 -27.80
C ALA A 5 -35.93 12.50 -27.42
N GLY A 6 -36.17 11.53 -28.31
CA GLY A 6 -35.87 10.11 -28.04
C GLY A 6 -34.39 9.76 -28.07
N ILE A 7 -33.57 10.53 -28.80
CA ILE A 7 -32.12 10.25 -28.95
C ILE A 7 -31.32 10.67 -27.72
N MET A 8 -31.79 11.68 -26.96
CA MET A 8 -31.05 12.19 -25.79
C MET A 8 -31.12 11.29 -24.54
N MET A 9 -32.10 10.36 -24.47
CA MET A 9 -32.22 9.44 -23.32
C MET A 9 -31.24 8.26 -23.38
N PHE A 10 -30.61 7.99 -24.51
CA PHE A 10 -29.60 6.92 -24.61
C PHE A 10 -28.23 7.31 -24.03
N PHE A 11 -27.98 8.60 -23.81
CA PHE A 11 -26.71 9.08 -23.23
C PHE A 11 -26.77 9.26 -21.70
N SER A 12 -27.91 9.01 -21.06
CA SER A 12 -28.00 9.06 -19.60
C SER A 12 -27.61 7.72 -18.96
N SER A 13 -26.32 7.63 -18.64
CA SER A 13 -25.83 7.09 -17.38
C SER A 13 -25.95 5.57 -17.14
N CYS A 14 -25.01 4.82 -17.70
CA CYS A 14 -24.32 3.79 -16.89
C CYS A 14 -23.07 4.43 -16.30
N ALA A 15 -23.26 5.43 -15.42
CA ALA A 15 -22.15 5.94 -14.61
C ALA A 15 -21.85 4.87 -13.57
N SER A 16 -20.80 4.07 -13.80
CA SER A 16 -20.31 3.08 -12.84
C SER A 16 -20.04 3.77 -11.52
N SER A 17 -20.99 3.68 -10.59
CA SER A 17 -20.83 4.21 -9.24
C SER A 17 -19.64 3.49 -8.62
N VAL A 18 -18.58 4.22 -8.29
CA VAL A 18 -17.44 3.65 -7.56
C VAL A 18 -17.96 3.17 -6.21
N ARG A 19 -18.15 1.85 -6.08
CA ARG A 19 -18.55 1.20 -4.84
C ARG A 19 -17.29 0.91 -4.03
N TYR A 20 -16.96 1.80 -3.11
CA TYR A 20 -15.90 1.55 -2.14
C TYR A 20 -16.31 0.36 -1.26
N GLN A 21 -15.61 -0.75 -1.39
CA GLN A 21 -15.76 -1.90 -0.50
C GLN A 21 -14.87 -1.69 0.72
N LYS A 22 -15.42 -1.95 1.91
CA LYS A 22 -14.61 -2.03 3.13
C LYS A 22 -13.76 -3.29 3.04
N VAL A 23 -12.55 -3.14 2.52
CA VAL A 23 -11.52 -4.18 2.61
C VAL A 23 -10.93 -4.14 4.03
N TYR A 24 -10.59 -5.31 4.56
CA TYR A 24 -9.84 -5.41 5.81
C TYR A 24 -8.48 -4.74 5.59
N ILE A 25 -8.32 -3.53 6.12
CA ILE A 25 -7.03 -2.85 6.18
C ILE A 25 -6.37 -3.37 7.46
N PRO A 26 -5.32 -4.20 7.38
CA PRO A 26 -4.66 -4.69 8.57
C PRO A 26 -4.27 -3.49 9.42
N THR A 27 -4.74 -3.48 10.67
CA THR A 27 -4.51 -2.39 11.62
C THR A 27 -3.02 -2.11 11.70
N GLN A 28 -2.67 -0.82 11.70
CA GLN A 28 -1.28 -0.35 11.74
C GLN A 28 -0.53 -1.10 12.84
N CYS A 29 0.49 -1.84 12.45
CA CYS A 29 1.38 -2.49 13.39
C CYS A 29 2.07 -1.38 14.20
N GLN A 30 1.94 -1.39 15.53
CA GLN A 30 2.44 -0.31 16.41
C GLN A 30 3.97 -0.39 16.62
N ILE A 31 4.71 -0.53 15.53
CA ILE A 31 6.17 -0.62 15.50
C ILE A 31 6.74 0.68 14.95
N GLN A 32 7.83 1.12 15.56
CA GLN A 32 8.54 2.30 15.08
C GLN A 32 9.24 1.97 13.77
N LYS A 33 8.99 2.79 12.74
CA LYS A 33 9.64 2.62 11.44
C LYS A 33 11.15 2.78 11.59
N GLN A 34 11.88 1.72 11.26
CA GLN A 34 13.34 1.73 11.26
C GLN A 34 13.88 2.65 10.17
N GLU A 35 14.94 3.40 10.48
CA GLU A 35 15.64 4.18 9.47
C GLU A 35 16.45 3.26 8.56
N ARG A 36 16.32 3.48 7.25
CA ARG A 36 17.08 2.73 6.26
C ARG A 36 18.58 3.05 6.40
N PRO A 37 19.47 2.05 6.46
CA PRO A 37 20.90 2.29 6.52
C PRO A 37 21.39 3.06 5.29
N VAL A 38 22.24 4.06 5.53
CA VAL A 38 22.86 4.89 4.49
C VAL A 38 24.17 4.25 4.06
N LYS A 39 24.45 4.27 2.75
CA LYS A 39 25.68 3.71 2.19
C LYS A 39 26.90 4.51 2.67
N SER A 40 27.81 3.86 3.38
CA SER A 40 29.07 4.40 3.91
C SER A 40 30.20 4.37 2.89
N GLY A 41 30.11 3.57 1.83
CA GLY A 41 31.17 3.40 0.82
C GLY A 41 32.20 2.32 1.20
N ASP A 42 32.10 1.76 2.41
CA ASP A 42 32.87 0.60 2.87
C ASP A 42 31.96 -0.63 2.83
N LEU A 43 32.28 -1.58 1.96
CA LEU A 43 31.46 -2.76 1.68
C LEU A 43 31.13 -3.54 2.96
N ILE A 44 32.11 -3.74 3.85
CA ILE A 44 31.91 -4.58 5.04
C ILE A 44 30.98 -3.90 6.04
N LYS A 45 31.12 -2.57 6.18
CA LYS A 45 30.24 -1.77 7.04
C LYS A 45 28.82 -1.71 6.49
N ASP A 46 28.68 -1.53 5.18
CA ASP A 46 27.38 -1.51 4.50
C ASP A 46 26.66 -2.86 4.65
N LEU A 47 27.38 -3.96 4.44
CA LEU A 47 26.82 -5.31 4.56
C LEU A 47 26.38 -5.61 5.99
N LYS A 48 27.19 -5.23 6.98
CA LYS A 48 26.82 -5.35 8.40
C LYS A 48 25.58 -4.54 8.74
N ALA A 49 25.49 -3.29 8.28
CA ALA A 49 24.33 -2.43 8.53
C ALA A 49 23.05 -2.99 7.90
N ILE A 50 23.15 -3.53 6.68
CA ILE A 50 22.03 -4.19 5.99
C ILE A 50 21.56 -5.42 6.76
N LEU A 51 22.50 -6.28 7.19
CA LEU A 51 22.16 -7.50 7.94
C LEU A 51 21.42 -7.20 9.25
N ILE A 52 21.87 -6.20 9.99
CA ILE A 52 21.20 -5.76 11.23
C ILE A 52 19.79 -5.24 10.92
N TYR A 53 19.67 -4.39 9.89
CA TYR A 53 18.39 -3.85 9.46
C TYR A 53 17.40 -4.94 9.04
N THR A 54 17.86 -5.99 8.36
CA THR A 54 17.01 -7.13 7.98
C THR A 54 16.55 -7.95 9.17
N GLU A 55 17.41 -8.19 10.16
CA GLU A 55 17.03 -8.93 11.38
C GLU A 55 15.93 -8.20 12.16
N LEU A 56 16.01 -6.87 12.24
CA LEU A 56 15.01 -6.05 12.91
C LEU A 56 13.67 -6.06 12.16
N ILE A 57 13.70 -6.00 10.82
CA ILE A 57 12.49 -6.14 10.00
C ILE A 57 11.85 -7.51 10.17
N GLU A 58 12.63 -8.59 10.22
CA GLU A 58 12.09 -9.93 10.42
C GLU A 58 11.35 -10.05 11.76
N LYS A 59 11.92 -9.50 12.83
CA LYS A 59 11.24 -9.44 14.15
C LYS A 59 9.95 -8.64 14.10
N ASP A 60 9.99 -7.47 13.47
CA ASP A 60 8.83 -6.61 13.29
C ASP A 60 7.73 -7.33 12.48
N LEU A 61 8.10 -8.02 11.40
CA LEU A 61 7.16 -8.78 10.58
C LEU A 61 6.52 -9.96 11.34
N ASN A 62 7.29 -10.69 12.14
CA ASN A 62 6.77 -11.78 12.96
C ASN A 62 5.74 -11.26 13.96
N PHE A 63 6.06 -10.14 14.63
CA PHE A 63 5.12 -9.46 15.53
C PHE A 63 3.83 -9.02 14.79
N CYS A 64 3.96 -8.46 13.58
CA CYS A 64 2.81 -8.02 12.80
C CYS A 64 1.95 -9.16 12.25
N ARG A 65 2.55 -10.32 12.00
CA ARG A 65 1.83 -11.51 11.57
C ARG A 65 1.13 -12.22 12.71
N GLY A 66 1.52 -11.94 13.96
CA GLY A 66 0.97 -12.59 15.15
C GLY A 66 1.47 -14.02 15.32
N GLU A 67 2.71 -14.30 14.88
CA GLU A 67 3.42 -15.57 15.06
C GLU A 67 4.15 -15.63 16.41
#